data_AF-X1SR72-F1
#
_entry.id   AF-X1SR72-F1
#
_cell.length_a   1.000
_cell.length_b   1.000
_cell.length_c   1.000
_cell.angle_alpha   90.00
_cell.angle_beta   90.00
_cell.angle_gamma   90.00
#
_symmetry.space_group_name_H-M   'P 1'
#
loop_
_entity.id
_entity.type
_entity.pdbx_description
1 polymer ?
#
loop_
_entity_poly.entity_id
_entity_poly.type
_entity_poly.pdbx_seq_one_letter_code
_entity_poly.pdbx_strand_id
1 'polypeptide(L)'
;MKKLTILMAVILVVGLLAGCWLFPETKLISIVVEPGEMWLEPGDTEYIESITACYDDWSTKVLDCIDCEYLSSDPEVVTIDDECLITAKKEGEAYILVSYTEGDFWTGKITETDVVIIEVEY
;
A
#
# COMPACT_ATOMS: atom_id res chain seq x y z
N MET A 1 33.21 37.62 24.34
CA MET A 1 33.33 36.84 23.09
C MET A 1 32.86 35.39 23.25
N LYS A 2 33.30 34.63 24.27
CA LYS A 2 32.92 33.20 24.45
C LYS A 2 31.41 32.91 24.61
N LYS A 3 30.65 33.78 25.29
CA LYS A 3 29.20 33.58 25.52
C LYS A 3 28.32 33.81 24.27
N LEU A 4 28.77 34.67 23.35
CA LEU A 4 28.05 34.94 22.10
C LEU A 4 28.23 33.78 21.10
N THR A 5 29.42 33.19 21.05
CA THR A 5 29.71 32.02 20.20
C THR A 5 28.92 30.78 20.63
N ILE A 6 28.71 30.59 21.94
CA ILE A 6 27.89 29.49 22.47
C ILE A 6 26.40 29.71 22.12
N LEU A 7 25.87 30.93 22.24
CA LEU A 7 24.49 31.22 21.85
C LEU A 7 24.23 30.98 20.36
N MET A 8 25.14 31.41 19.49
CA MET A 8 25.04 31.21 18.04
C MET A 8 25.08 29.72 17.68
N ALA A 9 25.94 28.93 18.32
CA ALA A 9 26.02 27.49 18.11
C ALA A 9 24.74 26.75 18.55
N VAL A 10 24.13 27.17 19.68
CA VAL A 10 22.87 26.57 20.16
C VAL A 10 21.72 26.89 19.21
N ILE A 11 21.63 28.11 18.67
CA ILE A 11 20.59 28.50 17.70
C ILE A 11 20.73 27.74 16.37
N LEU A 12 21.98 27.51 15.92
CA LEU A 12 22.25 26.78 14.68
C LEU A 12 21.92 25.27 14.82
N VAL A 13 22.19 24.69 15.98
CA VAL A 13 21.82 23.29 16.30
C VAL A 13 20.30 23.16 16.48
N VAL A 14 19.64 24.11 17.15
CA VAL A 14 18.17 24.11 17.29
C VAL A 14 17.47 24.37 15.95
N GLY A 15 18.01 25.21 15.07
CA GLY A 15 17.47 25.41 13.72
C GLY A 15 17.65 24.18 12.82
N LEU A 16 18.76 23.45 12.96
CA LEU A 16 18.99 22.18 12.25
C LEU A 16 18.11 21.04 12.80
N LEU A 17 17.76 21.07 14.10
CA LEU A 17 16.88 20.09 14.75
C LEU A 17 15.38 20.41 14.61
N ALA A 18 14.99 21.68 14.54
CA ALA A 18 13.60 22.12 14.38
C ALA A 18 13.14 22.16 12.91
N GLY A 19 14.08 22.15 11.96
CA GLY A 19 13.78 22.13 10.52
C GLY A 19 13.17 20.81 10.03
N CYS A 20 13.20 19.75 10.86
CA CYS A 20 12.66 18.43 10.50
C CYS A 20 11.16 18.25 10.81
N TRP A 21 10.47 19.23 11.43
CA TRP A 21 9.10 19.07 11.94
C TRP A 21 8.05 19.96 11.26
N LEU A 22 8.36 20.53 10.09
CA LEU A 22 7.48 21.49 9.41
C LEU A 22 6.68 20.93 8.24
N PHE A 23 6.75 19.61 8.00
CA PHE A 23 5.87 18.94 7.05
C PHE A 23 4.89 18.08 7.84
N PRO A 24 3.57 18.28 7.71
CA PRO A 24 2.60 17.31 8.20
C PRO A 24 2.88 15.97 7.51
N GLU A 25 2.96 14.89 8.30
CA GLU A 25 3.01 13.55 7.73
C GLU A 25 1.69 13.29 7.01
N THR A 26 1.76 12.86 5.75
CA THR A 26 0.58 12.52 4.95
C THR A 26 -0.02 11.23 5.49
N LYS A 27 -1.34 11.20 5.62
CA LYS A 27 -2.04 10.06 6.20
C LYS A 27 -2.66 9.21 5.10
N LEU A 28 -2.34 7.92 5.10
CA LEU A 28 -3.02 6.93 4.25
C LEU A 28 -4.53 6.94 4.53
N ILE A 29 -5.34 7.04 3.47
CA ILE A 29 -6.80 7.03 3.53
C ILE A 29 -7.38 5.76 2.90
N SER A 30 -6.80 5.29 1.79
CA SER A 30 -7.27 4.11 1.08
C SER A 30 -6.19 3.54 0.18
N ILE A 31 -6.40 2.33 -0.31
CA ILE A 31 -5.73 1.81 -1.51
C ILE A 31 -6.78 1.56 -2.60
N VAL A 32 -6.34 1.59 -3.85
CA VAL A 32 -7.15 1.25 -5.03
C VAL A 32 -6.39 0.23 -5.86
N VAL A 33 -7.04 -0.88 -6.20
CA VAL A 33 -6.46 -1.99 -6.96
C VAL A 33 -7.13 -2.07 -8.33
N GLU A 34 -6.33 -2.11 -9.38
CA GLU A 34 -6.82 -2.20 -10.77
C GLU A 34 -6.20 -3.41 -11.50
N PRO A 35 -7.00 -4.17 -12.27
CA PRO A 35 -8.45 -4.05 -12.38
C PRO A 35 -9.14 -4.53 -11.08
N GLY A 36 -10.28 -3.92 -10.74
CA GLY A 36 -11.08 -4.31 -9.57
C GLY A 36 -11.93 -5.56 -9.80
N GLU A 37 -12.02 -6.02 -11.04
CA GLU A 37 -12.77 -7.21 -11.45
C GLU A 37 -12.08 -7.89 -12.64
N MET A 38 -12.04 -9.22 -12.65
CA MET A 38 -11.48 -10.02 -13.75
C MET A 38 -12.42 -11.19 -14.09
N TRP A 39 -12.47 -11.53 -15.38
CA TRP A 39 -13.20 -12.68 -15.92
C TRP A 39 -12.22 -13.63 -16.59
N LEU A 40 -12.04 -14.82 -16.02
CA LEU A 40 -10.98 -15.76 -16.40
C LEU A 40 -11.54 -17.13 -16.75
N GLU A 41 -10.83 -17.90 -17.56
CA GLU A 41 -11.07 -19.34 -17.73
C GLU A 41 -10.20 -20.17 -16.76
N PRO A 42 -10.62 -21.39 -16.37
CA PRO A 42 -9.78 -22.27 -15.57
C PRO A 42 -8.41 -22.52 -16.22
N GLY A 43 -7.34 -22.14 -15.53
CA GLY A 43 -5.96 -22.21 -16.01
C GLY A 43 -5.38 -20.89 -16.50
N ASP A 44 -6.20 -19.86 -16.66
CA ASP A 44 -5.72 -18.52 -17.01
C ASP A 44 -4.95 -17.86 -15.88
N THR A 45 -4.09 -16.93 -16.28
CA THR A 45 -3.33 -16.09 -15.38
C THR A 45 -3.41 -14.64 -15.82
N GLU A 46 -3.62 -13.73 -14.87
CA GLU A 46 -3.68 -12.29 -15.11
C GLU A 46 -3.00 -11.53 -13.97
N TYR A 47 -2.40 -10.39 -14.26
CA TYR A 47 -1.74 -9.56 -13.26
C TYR A 47 -2.70 -8.51 -12.72
N ILE A 48 -2.54 -8.16 -11.44
CA ILE A 48 -2.99 -6.85 -10.97
C ILE A 48 -2.08 -5.80 -11.64
N GLU A 49 -2.69 -4.88 -12.39
CA GLU A 49 -1.98 -3.86 -13.16
C GLU A 49 -1.42 -2.76 -12.27
N SER A 50 -2.16 -2.38 -11.22
CA SER A 50 -1.69 -1.38 -10.26
C SER A 50 -2.33 -1.50 -8.88
N ILE A 51 -1.55 -1.11 -7.87
CA ILE A 51 -2.02 -0.89 -6.50
C ILE A 51 -1.61 0.53 -6.12
N THR A 52 -2.58 1.40 -5.86
CA THR A 52 -2.34 2.83 -5.61
C THR A 52 -2.78 3.22 -4.21
N ALA A 53 -1.86 3.67 -3.38
CA ALA A 53 -2.15 4.31 -2.09
C ALA A 53 -2.60 5.76 -2.30
N CYS A 54 -3.68 6.14 -1.61
CA CYS A 54 -4.28 7.48 -1.64
C CYS A 54 -4.19 8.13 -0.27
N TYR A 55 -3.77 9.40 -0.24
CA TYR A 55 -3.48 10.13 0.99
C TYR A 55 -4.44 11.32 1.21
N ASP A 56 -4.48 11.82 2.44
CA ASP A 56 -5.33 12.95 2.86
C ASP A 56 -4.96 14.30 2.24
N ASP A 57 -3.74 14.43 1.73
CA ASP A 57 -3.25 15.59 0.98
C ASP A 57 -3.48 15.47 -0.54
N TRP A 58 -4.19 14.42 -0.98
CA TRP A 58 -4.53 14.11 -2.36
C TRP A 58 -3.35 13.65 -3.21
N SER A 59 -2.19 13.41 -2.59
CA SER A 59 -1.11 12.68 -3.24
C SER A 59 -1.46 11.20 -3.39
N THR A 60 -0.75 10.53 -4.30
CA THR A 60 -0.84 9.08 -4.49
C THR A 60 0.53 8.46 -4.65
N LYS A 61 0.62 7.17 -4.34
CA LYS A 61 1.83 6.36 -4.52
C LYS A 61 1.45 5.00 -5.11
N VAL A 62 2.08 4.63 -6.23
CA VAL A 62 2.01 3.26 -6.74
C VAL A 62 2.86 2.37 -5.83
N LEU A 63 2.28 1.27 -5.36
CA LEU A 63 2.90 0.31 -4.48
C LEU A 63 3.47 -0.86 -5.28
N ASP A 64 4.58 -1.41 -4.81
CA ASP A 64 5.12 -2.67 -5.31
C ASP A 64 4.32 -3.84 -4.71
N CYS A 65 4.19 -4.96 -5.45
CA CYS A 65 3.44 -6.13 -4.98
C CYS A 65 3.94 -6.67 -3.63
N ILE A 66 5.26 -6.65 -3.44
CA ILE A 66 5.91 -7.13 -2.22
C ILE A 66 5.63 -6.27 -0.98
N ASP A 67 5.13 -5.04 -1.16
CA ASP A 67 4.74 -4.17 -0.06
C ASP A 67 3.32 -4.48 0.46
N CYS A 68 2.58 -5.34 -0.23
CA CYS A 68 1.19 -5.68 0.08
C CYS A 68 1.05 -7.11 0.60
N GLU A 69 -0.03 -7.36 1.31
CA GLU A 69 -0.46 -8.70 1.74
C GLU A 69 -1.73 -9.09 0.98
N TYR A 70 -1.84 -10.38 0.64
CA TYR A 70 -2.92 -10.91 -0.17
C TYR A 70 -3.61 -12.10 0.49
N LEU A 71 -4.94 -12.14 0.38
CA LEU A 71 -5.74 -13.26 0.87
C LEU A 71 -6.84 -13.61 -0.14
N SER A 72 -6.85 -14.86 -0.60
CA SER A 72 -7.95 -15.40 -1.40
C SER A 72 -9.07 -15.93 -0.49
N SER A 73 -10.32 -15.60 -0.83
CA SER A 73 -11.51 -16.14 -0.15
C SER A 73 -11.73 -17.63 -0.42
N ASP A 74 -11.30 -18.13 -1.58
CA ASP A 74 -11.28 -19.57 -1.92
C ASP A 74 -10.01 -19.89 -2.75
N PRO A 75 -8.91 -20.30 -2.10
CA PRO A 75 -7.66 -20.70 -2.77
C PRO A 75 -7.77 -21.91 -3.71
N GLU A 76 -8.89 -22.64 -3.67
CA GLU A 76 -9.17 -23.71 -4.62
C GLU A 76 -9.78 -23.16 -5.92
N VAL A 77 -10.37 -21.95 -5.92
CA VAL A 77 -10.86 -21.22 -7.12
C VAL A 77 -9.76 -20.34 -7.70
N VAL A 78 -9.17 -19.48 -6.88
CA VAL A 78 -8.19 -18.48 -7.32
C VAL A 78 -7.06 -18.36 -6.31
N THR A 79 -5.83 -18.27 -6.79
CA THR A 79 -4.66 -17.88 -5.99
C THR A 79 -3.98 -16.66 -6.55
N ILE A 80 -3.24 -15.97 -5.69
CA ILE A 80 -2.36 -14.86 -6.04
C ILE A 80 -0.99 -15.10 -5.39
N ASP A 81 0.08 -14.69 -6.05
CA ASP A 81 1.44 -14.74 -5.53
C ASP A 81 2.01 -13.35 -5.20
N ASP A 82 3.25 -13.33 -4.70
CA ASP A 82 3.94 -12.10 -4.27
C ASP A 82 4.36 -11.19 -5.47
N GLU A 83 4.17 -11.64 -6.71
CA GLU A 83 4.39 -10.86 -7.95
C GLU A 83 3.08 -10.28 -8.51
N CYS A 84 1.99 -10.31 -7.72
CA CYS A 84 0.64 -9.94 -8.13
C CYS A 84 0.06 -10.79 -9.27
N LEU A 85 0.55 -12.01 -9.49
CA LEU A 85 0.01 -12.88 -10.53
C LEU A 85 -1.17 -13.69 -9.98
N ILE A 86 -2.36 -13.41 -10.50
CA ILE A 86 -3.58 -14.17 -10.23
C ILE A 86 -3.59 -15.42 -11.12
N THR A 87 -3.97 -16.56 -10.55
CA THR A 87 -4.13 -17.84 -11.25
C THR A 87 -5.52 -18.42 -10.96
N ALA A 88 -6.33 -18.58 -12.00
CA ALA A 88 -7.62 -19.25 -11.93
C ALA A 88 -7.44 -20.78 -11.99
N LYS A 89 -8.08 -21.52 -11.08
CA LYS A 89 -7.90 -22.98 -10.92
C LYS A 89 -9.14 -23.78 -11.29
N LYS A 90 -10.32 -23.33 -10.85
CA LYS A 90 -11.61 -23.99 -11.11
C LYS A 90 -12.69 -22.93 -11.25
N GLU A 91 -13.77 -23.30 -11.93
CA GLU A 91 -14.98 -22.49 -12.07
C GLU A 91 -15.54 -22.04 -10.70
N GLY A 92 -15.98 -20.80 -10.62
CA GLY A 92 -16.55 -20.19 -9.42
C GLY A 92 -16.17 -18.72 -9.27
N GLU A 93 -16.77 -18.09 -8.26
CA GLU A 93 -16.48 -16.71 -7.87
C GLU A 93 -15.57 -16.71 -6.64
N ALA A 94 -14.51 -15.88 -6.67
CA ALA A 94 -13.63 -15.67 -5.54
C ALA A 94 -13.20 -14.21 -5.43
N TYR A 95 -12.80 -13.80 -4.23
CA TYR A 95 -12.32 -12.47 -3.94
C TYR A 95 -10.87 -12.51 -3.50
N ILE A 96 -10.06 -11.59 -4.01
CA ILE A 96 -8.72 -11.33 -3.51
C ILE A 96 -8.76 -10.06 -2.66
N LEU A 97 -8.56 -10.22 -1.35
CA LEU A 97 -8.36 -9.10 -0.43
C LEU A 97 -6.89 -8.67 -0.51
N VAL A 98 -6.66 -7.43 -0.92
CA VAL A 98 -5.34 -6.78 -0.93
C VAL A 98 -5.26 -5.86 0.28
N SER A 99 -4.18 -5.93 1.05
CA SER A 99 -3.95 -5.10 2.24
C SER A 99 -2.60 -4.40 2.18
N TYR A 100 -2.56 -3.11 2.50
CA TYR A 100 -1.33 -2.34 2.64
C TYR A 100 -1.28 -1.70 4.02
N THR A 101 -0.15 -1.87 4.71
CA THR A 101 0.08 -1.27 6.04
C THR A 101 1.23 -0.30 6.00
N GLU A 102 0.95 0.95 6.37
CA GLU A 102 1.94 2.03 6.43
C GLU A 102 2.05 2.59 7.85
N GLY A 103 3.22 3.17 8.14
CA GLY A 103 3.53 3.81 9.42
C GLY A 103 4.34 2.92 10.36
N ASP A 104 4.77 3.52 11.46
CA ASP A 104 5.60 2.86 12.47
C ASP A 104 5.00 3.01 13.88
N PHE A 105 5.78 2.61 14.89
CA PHE A 105 5.33 2.67 16.28
C PHE A 105 5.04 4.10 16.77
N TRP A 106 5.75 5.09 16.24
CA TRP A 106 5.65 6.50 16.65
C TRP A 106 4.53 7.23 15.93
N THR A 107 4.36 6.97 14.63
CA THR A 107 3.34 7.61 13.79
C THR A 107 1.98 6.90 13.84
N GLY A 108 2.00 5.63 14.27
CA GLY A 108 0.84 4.74 14.27
C GLY A 108 0.74 3.98 12.95
N LYS A 109 0.42 2.69 13.04
CA LYS A 109 0.17 1.87 11.86
C LYS A 109 -1.26 2.05 11.37
N ILE A 110 -1.40 2.24 10.08
CA ILE A 110 -2.68 2.28 9.37
C ILE A 110 -2.66 1.15 8.34
N THR A 111 -3.75 0.40 8.28
CA THR A 111 -3.94 -0.67 7.30
C THR A 111 -5.19 -0.36 6.50
N GLU A 112 -5.02 -0.25 5.19
CA GLU A 112 -6.13 -0.09 4.25
C GLU A 112 -6.20 -1.30 3.33
N THR A 113 -7.41 -1.57 2.85
CA THR A 113 -7.71 -2.76 2.06
C THR A 113 -8.56 -2.42 0.85
N ASP A 114 -8.39 -3.18 -0.22
CA ASP A 114 -9.28 -3.20 -1.37
C ASP A 114 -9.51 -4.64 -1.83
N VAL A 115 -10.54 -4.87 -2.64
CA VAL A 115 -10.96 -6.20 -3.06
C VAL A 115 -11.03 -6.28 -4.57
N VAL A 116 -10.40 -7.31 -5.14
CA VAL A 116 -10.58 -7.69 -6.54
C VAL A 116 -11.57 -8.85 -6.63
N ILE A 117 -12.58 -8.71 -7.48
CA ILE A 117 -13.57 -9.75 -7.77
C ILE A 117 -13.07 -10.59 -8.94
N ILE A 118 -13.06 -11.91 -8.80
CA ILE A 118 -12.64 -12.81 -9.87
C ILE A 118 -13.76 -13.79 -10.15
N GLU A 119 -14.28 -13.75 -11.38
CA GLU A 119 -15.23 -14.71 -11.91
C GLU A 119 -14.50 -15.68 -12.83
N VAL A 120 -14.57 -16.98 -12.52
CA VAL A 120 -13.96 -18.03 -13.34
C VAL A 120 -15.05 -18.85 -14.03
N GLU A 121 -15.13 -18.77 -15.36
CA GLU A 121 -16.14 -19.43 -16.21
C GLU A 121 -15.50 -20.04 -17.48
N TYR A 122 -16.25 -20.84 -18.27
CA TYR A 122 -15.77 -21.54 -19.50
C TYR A 122 -16.26 -20.90 -20.81
#